data_AF-A0A1J4NAM8-F1
#
_entry.id   AF-A0A1J4NAM8-F1
#
_cell.length_a   1.000
_cell.length_b   1.000
_cell.length_c   1.000
_cell.angle_alpha   90.00
_cell.angle_beta   90.00
_cell.angle_gamma   90.00
#
_symmetry.space_group_name_H-M   'P 1'
#
loop_
_entity.id
_entity.type
_entity.pdbx_description
1 polymer ?
#
loop_
_entity_poly.entity_id
_entity_poly.type
_entity_poly.pdbx_seq_one_letter_code
_entity_poly.pdbx_strand_id
1 'polypeptide(L)'
;MDTSNHWYGHAHILSEYCGLPFEEPRPIWGVLQHGWNLLHGFGPGHEPPYGFPKFVWSHANLRRGQAVGWRDYAVIGAPWNYLLDLKKDVEPVPPAAEREGTIFYPFHTWDHGQVSGDHDRLIAEIKDTEDGPVTVCLYWIEYDMPEIRSRYEDAGFRVICHGKRGTLRQGTDIRFLHKQYAEQIRHRRVASNRLTTAIFYGASVGAEVAVYGDPMTFADVRDASVRDGNEQAKRLFPEFHGVETDAEEVRATTVRELGLDAMASPAELRALFGWEITA
;
A
#
# COMPACT_ATOMS: atom_id res chain seq x y z
N MET A 1 -5.77 -22.35 -2.73
CA MET A 1 -4.70 -21.49 -2.19
C MET A 1 -4.66 -20.25 -3.03
N ASP A 2 -4.70 -19.08 -2.41
CA ASP A 2 -4.76 -17.83 -3.15
C ASP A 2 -3.36 -17.41 -3.62
N THR A 3 -3.22 -17.19 -4.93
CA THR A 3 -1.95 -16.77 -5.53
C THR A 3 -1.65 -15.29 -5.28
N SER A 4 -2.68 -14.50 -4.96
CA SER A 4 -2.54 -13.08 -4.64
C SER A 4 -1.72 -12.84 -3.37
N ASN A 5 -1.60 -13.83 -2.49
CA ASN A 5 -0.79 -13.76 -1.27
C ASN A 5 0.69 -13.43 -1.56
N HIS A 6 1.17 -13.57 -2.80
CA HIS A 6 2.52 -13.19 -3.21
C HIS A 6 2.64 -11.74 -3.67
N TRP A 7 1.54 -11.08 -3.99
CA TRP A 7 1.56 -9.71 -4.49
C TRP A 7 2.36 -8.81 -3.56
N TYR A 8 3.18 -7.97 -4.16
CA TYR A 8 4.08 -7.03 -3.49
C TYR A 8 5.11 -7.69 -2.54
N GLY A 9 5.30 -9.02 -2.61
CA GLY A 9 6.21 -9.76 -1.75
C GLY A 9 5.62 -10.15 -0.39
N HIS A 10 4.31 -10.05 -0.18
CA HIS A 10 3.66 -10.26 1.12
C HIS A 10 4.01 -11.62 1.77
N ALA A 11 3.79 -12.73 1.07
CA ALA A 11 4.13 -14.06 1.58
C ALA A 11 5.63 -14.23 1.86
N HIS A 12 6.50 -13.56 1.09
CA HIS A 12 7.95 -13.65 1.22
C HIS A 12 8.43 -12.96 2.51
N ILE A 13 7.93 -11.76 2.78
CA ILE A 13 8.22 -11.00 4.01
C ILE A 13 7.74 -11.76 5.24
N LEU A 14 6.51 -12.28 5.20
CA LEU A 14 5.95 -13.04 6.32
C LEU A 14 6.72 -14.36 6.57
N SER A 15 7.19 -15.01 5.51
CA SER A 15 8.05 -16.20 5.60
C SER A 15 9.37 -15.87 6.28
N GLU A 16 10.06 -14.81 5.84
CA GLU A 16 11.33 -14.36 6.42
C GLU A 16 11.17 -13.95 7.89
N TYR A 17 10.13 -13.18 8.22
CA TYR A 17 9.80 -12.82 9.60
C TYR A 17 9.54 -14.05 10.48
N CYS A 18 8.95 -15.09 9.89
CA CYS A 18 8.77 -16.36 10.57
C CYS A 18 10.04 -17.20 10.66
N GLY A 19 11.20 -16.77 10.14
CA GLY A 19 12.44 -17.56 10.08
C GLY A 19 12.40 -18.71 9.07
N LEU A 20 11.60 -18.58 8.01
CA LEU A 20 11.50 -19.51 6.89
C LEU A 20 12.16 -18.88 5.64
N PRO A 21 12.47 -19.67 4.58
CA PRO A 21 13.11 -19.14 3.38
C PRO A 21 12.32 -17.99 2.73
N PHE A 22 13.00 -16.90 2.39
CA PHE A 22 12.41 -15.74 1.73
C PHE A 22 11.99 -16.03 0.28
N GLU A 23 12.89 -16.62 -0.53
CA GLU A 23 12.68 -16.80 -1.98
C GLU A 23 11.57 -17.83 -2.30
N GLU A 24 11.36 -18.80 -1.41
CA GLU A 24 10.38 -19.89 -1.57
C GLU A 24 9.47 -19.98 -0.34
N PRO A 25 8.55 -19.01 -0.15
CA PRO A 25 7.70 -19.02 1.03
C PRO A 25 6.74 -20.20 0.96
N ARG A 26 6.50 -20.80 2.13
CA ARG A 26 5.48 -21.85 2.26
C ARG A 26 4.12 -21.28 1.87
N PRO A 27 3.24 -22.09 1.29
CA PRO A 27 1.94 -21.58 0.93
C PRO A 27 1.07 -21.27 2.14
N ILE A 28 0.37 -20.13 2.09
CA ILE A 28 -0.53 -19.67 3.15
C ILE A 28 -1.91 -20.33 2.98
N TRP A 29 -2.42 -21.00 4.02
CA TRP A 29 -3.79 -21.51 4.06
C TRP A 29 -4.79 -20.40 4.40
N GLY A 30 -5.12 -19.58 3.41
CA GLY A 30 -6.10 -18.49 3.52
C GLY A 30 -5.81 -17.37 2.51
N VAL A 31 -6.40 -16.21 2.72
CA VAL A 31 -6.20 -15.01 1.89
C VAL A 31 -5.72 -13.85 2.73
N LEU A 32 -4.65 -13.20 2.29
CA LEU A 32 -4.14 -11.96 2.87
C LEU A 32 -4.89 -10.75 2.30
N GLN A 33 -5.09 -9.72 3.12
CA GLN A 33 -5.34 -8.37 2.62
C GLN A 33 -4.10 -7.83 1.89
N HIS A 34 -4.29 -7.29 0.68
CA HIS A 34 -3.19 -6.85 -0.21
C HIS A 34 -2.89 -5.35 -0.17
N GLY A 35 -3.85 -4.56 0.30
CA GLY A 35 -3.79 -3.11 0.26
C GLY A 35 -4.78 -2.49 1.22
N TRP A 36 -4.57 -1.23 1.56
CA TRP A 36 -5.57 -0.45 2.28
C TRP A 36 -6.78 -0.18 1.39
N ASN A 37 -7.98 -0.23 1.97
CA ASN A 37 -9.23 0.17 1.34
C ASN A 37 -10.24 0.58 2.41
N LEU A 38 -11.26 1.34 1.99
CA LEU A 38 -12.36 1.78 2.86
C LEU A 38 -13.29 0.66 3.32
N LEU A 39 -13.19 -0.52 2.69
CA LEU A 39 -14.05 -1.66 2.95
C LEU A 39 -13.47 -2.52 4.09
N HIS A 40 -13.72 -3.81 4.02
CA HIS A 40 -13.35 -4.81 5.01
C HIS A 40 -11.99 -5.47 4.75
N GLY A 41 -11.10 -4.80 4.01
CA GLY A 41 -9.77 -5.33 3.66
C GLY A 41 -9.71 -6.10 2.33
N PHE A 42 -10.84 -6.38 1.69
CA PHE A 42 -10.88 -7.03 0.38
C PHE A 42 -11.65 -6.13 -0.59
N GLY A 43 -11.04 -5.82 -1.73
CA GLY A 43 -11.60 -4.92 -2.73
C GLY A 43 -12.74 -5.55 -3.54
N PRO A 44 -13.48 -4.75 -4.33
CA PRO A 44 -14.53 -5.25 -5.21
C PRO A 44 -14.03 -6.38 -6.11
N GLY A 45 -14.77 -7.50 -6.17
CA GLY A 45 -14.41 -8.67 -6.96
C GLY A 45 -13.45 -9.66 -6.29
N HIS A 46 -12.88 -9.33 -5.11
CA HIS A 46 -12.16 -10.30 -4.29
C HIS A 46 -13.10 -10.85 -3.21
N GLU A 47 -13.73 -11.98 -3.50
CA GLU A 47 -14.66 -12.67 -2.61
C GLU A 47 -14.05 -14.01 -2.17
N PRO A 48 -13.26 -14.04 -1.07
CA PRO A 48 -12.77 -15.29 -0.51
C PRO A 48 -13.94 -16.24 -0.19
N PRO A 49 -13.83 -17.55 -0.48
CA PRO A 49 -14.88 -18.51 -0.18
C PRO A 49 -15.29 -18.52 1.30
N TYR A 50 -16.56 -18.84 1.57
CA TYR A 50 -17.05 -19.04 2.94
C TYR A 50 -16.24 -20.13 3.67
N GLY A 51 -15.93 -19.93 4.95
CA GLY A 51 -15.11 -20.85 5.74
C GLY A 51 -13.61 -20.76 5.46
N PHE A 52 -13.17 -19.90 4.52
CA PHE A 52 -11.76 -19.72 4.21
C PHE A 52 -11.16 -18.57 5.05
N PRO A 53 -10.02 -18.77 5.75
CA PRO A 53 -9.45 -17.73 6.59
C PRO A 53 -9.10 -16.45 5.83
N LYS A 54 -9.46 -15.33 6.43
CA LYS A 54 -9.20 -13.97 5.93
C LYS A 54 -8.26 -13.26 6.89
N PHE A 55 -7.03 -13.08 6.47
CA PHE A 55 -6.00 -12.42 7.26
C PHE A 55 -5.99 -10.93 6.91
N VAL A 56 -6.35 -10.10 7.88
CA VAL A 56 -6.48 -8.65 7.69
C VAL A 56 -5.55 -7.88 8.60
N TRP A 57 -5.34 -6.61 8.24
CA TRP A 57 -4.33 -5.79 8.91
C TRP A 57 -4.80 -5.34 10.29
N SER A 58 -6.07 -4.97 10.44
CA SER A 58 -6.55 -4.35 11.68
C SER A 58 -7.88 -4.89 12.18
N HIS A 59 -8.17 -4.61 13.45
CA HIS A 59 -9.50 -4.78 14.01
C HIS A 59 -10.57 -3.93 13.30
N ALA A 60 -10.20 -2.82 12.66
CA ALA A 60 -11.13 -2.02 11.87
C ALA A 60 -11.62 -2.81 10.65
N ASN A 61 -10.70 -3.48 9.92
CA ASN A 61 -11.07 -4.34 8.79
C ASN A 61 -11.96 -5.50 9.24
N LEU A 62 -11.62 -6.16 10.35
CA LEU A 62 -12.44 -7.24 10.92
C LEU A 62 -13.86 -6.78 11.26
N ARG A 63 -14.01 -5.63 11.93
CA ARG A 63 -15.34 -5.10 12.29
C ARG A 63 -16.17 -4.72 11.06
N ARG A 64 -15.56 -4.08 10.08
CA ARG A 64 -16.21 -3.76 8.78
C ARG A 64 -16.68 -5.04 8.08
N GLY A 65 -15.86 -6.10 8.09
CA GLY A 65 -16.22 -7.41 7.52
C GLY A 65 -17.37 -8.08 8.25
N GLN A 66 -17.35 -8.08 9.59
CA GLN A 66 -18.43 -8.65 10.40
C GLN A 66 -19.76 -7.92 10.19
N ALA A 67 -19.72 -6.60 10.01
CA ALA A 67 -20.90 -5.77 9.76
C ALA A 67 -21.59 -6.11 8.43
N VAL A 68 -20.86 -6.55 7.42
CA VAL A 68 -21.42 -7.04 6.14
C VAL A 68 -21.65 -8.56 6.14
N GLY A 69 -21.62 -9.20 7.32
CA GLY A 69 -21.94 -10.61 7.50
C GLY A 69 -20.78 -11.59 7.25
N TRP A 70 -19.59 -11.11 6.89
CA TRP A 70 -18.44 -11.99 6.66
C TRP A 70 -17.87 -12.51 7.98
N ARG A 71 -17.27 -13.70 7.94
CA ARG A 71 -16.73 -14.45 9.09
C ARG A 71 -15.31 -14.96 8.80
N ASP A 72 -14.70 -15.67 9.73
CA ASP A 72 -13.37 -16.29 9.57
C ASP A 72 -12.23 -15.28 9.35
N TYR A 73 -12.30 -14.16 10.07
CA TYR A 73 -11.23 -13.16 10.09
C TYR A 73 -10.19 -13.48 11.16
N ALA A 74 -8.93 -13.27 10.82
CA ALA A 74 -7.83 -13.17 11.78
C ALA A 74 -7.08 -11.86 11.52
N VAL A 75 -6.85 -11.08 12.58
CA VAL A 75 -6.06 -9.85 12.51
C VAL A 75 -4.60 -10.22 12.68
N ILE A 76 -3.74 -9.76 11.77
CA ILE A 76 -2.31 -10.04 11.80
C ILE A 76 -1.44 -8.78 11.64
N GLY A 77 -1.98 -7.61 11.31
CA GLY A 77 -1.14 -6.48 10.89
C GLY A 77 -0.74 -6.53 9.41
N ALA A 78 -0.38 -5.39 8.84
CA ALA A 78 0.07 -5.33 7.45
C ALA A 78 1.42 -6.05 7.26
N PRO A 79 1.65 -6.78 6.15
CA PRO A 79 2.96 -7.33 5.77
C PRO A 79 4.09 -6.29 5.81
N TRP A 80 3.76 -5.02 5.56
CA TRP A 80 4.67 -3.89 5.75
C TRP A 80 5.24 -3.78 7.16
N ASN A 81 4.44 -3.97 8.21
CA ASN A 81 4.89 -3.84 9.60
C ASN A 81 5.96 -4.89 9.94
N TYR A 82 5.82 -6.08 9.36
CA TYR A 82 6.80 -7.16 9.48
C TYR A 82 8.11 -6.80 8.77
N LEU A 83 8.02 -6.16 7.61
CA LEU A 83 9.20 -5.61 6.94
C LEU A 83 9.89 -4.53 7.79
N LEU A 84 9.14 -3.63 8.43
CA LEU A 84 9.72 -2.64 9.35
C LEU A 84 10.48 -3.31 10.49
N ASP A 85 9.91 -4.37 11.09
CA ASP A 85 10.57 -5.09 12.17
C ASP A 85 11.85 -5.79 11.70
N LEU A 86 11.84 -6.40 10.52
CA LEU A 86 13.04 -7.00 9.89
C LEU A 86 14.11 -5.96 9.56
N LYS A 87 13.72 -4.71 9.27
CA LYS A 87 14.62 -3.65 8.80
C LYS A 87 15.21 -2.77 9.89
N LYS A 88 14.57 -2.70 11.06
CA LYS A 88 14.89 -1.75 12.14
C LYS A 88 16.37 -1.74 12.57
N ASP A 89 17.05 -2.88 12.51
CA ASP A 89 18.44 -3.02 12.96
C ASP A 89 19.47 -3.01 11.81
N VAL A 90 19.04 -3.24 10.56
CA VAL A 90 19.93 -3.39 9.39
C VAL A 90 19.90 -2.21 8.44
N GLU A 91 18.76 -1.53 8.34
CA GLU A 91 18.54 -0.38 7.48
C GLU A 91 17.52 0.54 8.17
N PRO A 92 17.88 1.14 9.32
CA PRO A 92 16.97 1.97 10.09
C PRO A 92 16.53 3.20 9.28
N VAL A 93 15.37 3.75 9.65
CA VAL A 93 14.90 5.02 9.09
C VAL A 93 15.90 6.12 9.47
N PRO A 94 16.45 6.87 8.50
CA PRO A 94 17.35 7.99 8.78
C PRO A 94 16.67 9.10 9.59
N PRO A 95 17.44 9.90 10.35
CA PRO A 95 16.92 11.11 10.98
C PRO A 95 16.22 12.03 9.98
N ALA A 96 15.15 12.71 10.40
CA ALA A 96 14.33 13.55 9.51
C ALA A 96 15.15 14.63 8.77
N ALA A 97 16.21 15.16 9.40
CA ALA A 97 17.08 16.18 8.82
C ALA A 97 17.94 15.67 7.64
N GLU A 98 18.10 14.35 7.50
CA GLU A 98 18.86 13.72 6.40
C GLU A 98 17.97 13.33 5.22
N ARG A 99 16.65 13.47 5.36
CA ARG A 99 15.66 13.11 4.34
C ARG A 99 15.34 14.32 3.48
N GLU A 100 15.22 14.11 2.17
CA GLU A 100 15.04 15.20 1.20
C GLU A 100 13.92 14.89 0.21
N GLY A 101 13.23 15.93 -0.25
CA GLY A 101 12.30 15.84 -1.37
C GLY A 101 11.04 15.06 -1.08
N THR A 102 10.30 14.81 -2.15
CA THR A 102 8.96 14.21 -2.12
C THR A 102 8.89 13.02 -3.05
N ILE A 103 8.42 11.88 -2.53
CA ILE A 103 7.95 10.80 -3.38
C ILE A 103 6.44 10.92 -3.58
N PHE A 104 6.03 11.08 -4.83
CA PHE A 104 4.65 11.23 -5.22
C PHE A 104 4.13 9.93 -5.85
N TYR A 105 2.96 9.48 -5.42
CA TYR A 105 2.27 8.29 -5.94
C TYR A 105 0.99 8.71 -6.68
N PRO A 106 1.02 8.91 -8.00
CA PRO A 106 -0.19 9.20 -8.75
C PRO A 106 -1.18 8.05 -8.68
N PHE A 107 -2.46 8.38 -8.67
CA PHE A 107 -3.54 7.43 -8.84
C PHE A 107 -3.38 6.70 -10.18
N HIS A 108 -3.54 5.39 -10.15
CA HIS A 108 -3.15 4.53 -11.25
C HIS A 108 -4.30 3.62 -11.69
N THR A 109 -4.20 3.13 -12.92
CA THR A 109 -5.08 2.07 -13.42
C THR A 109 -4.86 0.78 -12.66
N TRP A 110 -5.78 -0.15 -12.81
CA TRP A 110 -5.61 -1.51 -12.35
C TRP A 110 -6.07 -2.45 -13.47
N ASP A 111 -5.71 -3.73 -13.37
CA ASP A 111 -5.90 -4.72 -14.42
C ASP A 111 -7.36 -4.84 -14.96
N HIS A 112 -8.35 -4.24 -14.28
CA HIS A 112 -9.76 -4.25 -14.65
C HIS A 112 -10.38 -2.86 -14.90
N GLY A 113 -9.61 -1.77 -14.93
CA GLY A 113 -10.16 -0.44 -15.17
C GLY A 113 -9.15 0.60 -15.62
N GLN A 114 -9.52 1.41 -16.61
CA GLN A 114 -8.72 2.51 -17.14
C GLN A 114 -8.97 3.80 -16.34
N VAL A 115 -7.91 4.52 -16.00
CA VAL A 115 -7.98 5.87 -15.41
C VAL A 115 -7.96 6.89 -16.55
N SER A 116 -8.90 7.83 -16.49
CA SER A 116 -8.87 9.08 -17.24
C SER A 116 -8.58 10.19 -16.23
N GLY A 117 -7.41 10.79 -16.38
CA GLY A 117 -6.93 11.85 -15.52
C GLY A 117 -6.09 12.84 -16.31
N ASP A 118 -6.10 14.10 -15.89
CA ASP A 118 -5.24 15.12 -16.47
C ASP A 118 -3.86 15.06 -15.79
N HIS A 119 -2.96 14.27 -16.39
CA HIS A 119 -1.58 14.14 -15.92
C HIS A 119 -0.84 15.48 -15.93
N ASP A 120 -1.13 16.34 -16.91
CA ASP A 120 -0.43 17.61 -17.08
C ASP A 120 -0.83 18.59 -15.98
N ARG A 121 -2.12 18.60 -15.62
CA ARG A 121 -2.62 19.32 -14.45
C ARG A 121 -2.00 18.82 -13.15
N LEU A 122 -1.96 17.50 -12.93
CA LEU A 122 -1.34 16.95 -11.74
C LEU A 122 0.15 17.31 -11.64
N ILE A 123 0.89 17.25 -12.77
CA ILE A 123 2.28 17.68 -12.85
C ILE A 123 2.42 19.16 -12.44
N ALA A 124 1.55 20.04 -12.94
CA ALA A 124 1.56 21.46 -12.61
C ALA A 124 1.31 21.69 -11.11
N GLU A 125 0.32 21.01 -10.53
CA GLU A 125 0.00 21.11 -9.10
C GLU A 125 1.15 20.60 -8.22
N ILE A 126 1.82 19.50 -8.61
CA ILE A 126 3.02 19.01 -7.90
C ILE A 126 4.13 20.05 -7.93
N LYS A 127 4.41 20.67 -9.09
CA LYS A 127 5.46 21.70 -9.23
C LYS A 127 5.17 22.98 -8.44
N ASP A 128 3.90 23.34 -8.32
CA ASP A 128 3.48 24.51 -7.55
C ASP A 128 3.56 24.26 -6.03
N THR A 129 3.41 23.00 -5.61
CA THR A 129 3.34 22.60 -4.20
C THR A 129 4.70 22.22 -3.61
N GLU A 130 5.55 21.53 -4.38
CA GLU A 130 6.76 20.89 -3.87
C GLU A 130 8.02 21.69 -4.22
N ASP A 131 8.70 22.21 -3.19
CA ASP A 131 9.90 23.06 -3.36
C ASP A 131 11.20 22.28 -3.64
N GLY A 132 11.18 20.94 -3.46
CA GLY A 132 12.35 20.08 -3.53
C GLY A 132 12.33 19.10 -4.70
N PRO A 133 13.34 18.21 -4.81
CA PRO A 133 13.33 17.16 -5.82
C PRO A 133 12.12 16.24 -5.64
N VAL A 134 11.45 15.90 -6.74
CA VAL A 134 10.30 15.01 -6.74
C VAL A 134 10.62 13.70 -7.47
N THR A 135 10.36 12.60 -6.79
CA THR A 135 10.34 11.25 -7.36
C THR A 135 8.88 10.84 -7.60
N VAL A 136 8.49 10.62 -8.85
CA VAL A 136 7.17 10.07 -9.18
C VAL A 136 7.27 8.55 -9.26
N CYS A 137 6.52 7.85 -8.41
CA CYS A 137 6.41 6.40 -8.46
C CYS A 137 5.13 5.98 -9.20
N LEU A 138 5.29 5.50 -10.43
CA LEU A 138 4.19 4.97 -11.24
C LEU A 138 3.96 3.49 -10.92
N TYR A 139 2.71 3.06 -10.99
CA TYR A 139 2.39 1.64 -11.03
C TYR A 139 2.90 1.03 -12.34
N TRP A 140 3.18 -0.28 -12.33
CA TRP A 140 3.96 -0.90 -13.40
C TRP A 140 3.28 -0.82 -14.78
N ILE A 141 1.95 -0.71 -14.82
CA ILE A 141 1.20 -0.54 -16.08
C ILE A 141 1.56 0.82 -16.70
N GLU A 142 1.38 1.92 -15.95
CA GLU A 142 1.71 3.27 -16.41
C GLU A 142 3.21 3.47 -16.63
N TYR A 143 4.03 2.81 -15.82
CA TYR A 143 5.48 2.86 -15.99
C TYR A 143 5.93 2.21 -17.32
N ASP A 144 5.24 1.17 -17.77
CA ASP A 144 5.48 0.50 -19.05
C ASP A 144 4.81 1.23 -20.24
N MET A 145 4.04 2.31 -20.01
CA MET A 145 3.44 3.18 -21.02
C MET A 145 4.34 4.41 -21.26
N PRO A 146 5.15 4.45 -22.34
CA PRO A 146 6.07 5.55 -22.59
C PRO A 146 5.40 6.92 -22.65
N GLU A 147 4.17 6.99 -23.15
CA GLU A 147 3.38 8.21 -23.29
C GLU A 147 2.91 8.81 -21.97
N ILE A 148 2.81 8.01 -20.90
CA ILE A 148 2.53 8.49 -19.54
C ILE A 148 3.85 8.77 -18.84
N ARG A 149 4.80 7.81 -18.89
CA ARG A 149 6.09 7.94 -18.22
C ARG A 149 6.86 9.18 -18.68
N SER A 150 6.95 9.41 -19.99
CA SER A 150 7.72 10.52 -20.54
C SER A 150 7.17 11.88 -20.12
N ARG A 151 5.86 12.02 -19.88
CA ARG A 151 5.28 13.30 -19.40
C ARG A 151 5.88 13.74 -18.07
N TYR A 152 6.04 12.79 -17.13
CA TYR A 152 6.65 13.09 -15.83
C TYR A 152 8.18 13.27 -15.94
N GLU A 153 8.84 12.50 -16.81
CA GLU A 153 10.29 12.64 -17.07
C GLU A 153 10.60 14.01 -17.72
N ASP A 154 9.85 14.40 -18.75
CA ASP A 154 9.97 15.68 -19.46
C ASP A 154 9.62 16.86 -18.55
N ALA A 155 8.81 16.63 -17.52
CA ALA A 155 8.54 17.60 -16.47
C ALA A 155 9.72 17.78 -15.49
N GLY A 156 10.77 16.96 -15.58
CA GLY A 156 11.97 17.03 -14.75
C GLY A 156 11.91 16.19 -13.47
N PHE A 157 10.90 15.33 -13.33
CA PHE A 157 10.81 14.43 -12.18
C PHE A 157 11.66 13.18 -12.39
N ARG A 158 12.18 12.60 -11.30
CA ARG A 158 12.71 11.22 -11.31
C ARG A 158 11.52 10.28 -11.36
N VAL A 159 11.43 9.40 -12.36
CA VAL A 159 10.32 8.45 -12.48
C VAL A 159 10.79 7.03 -12.17
N ILE A 160 10.08 6.34 -11.27
CA ILE A 160 10.40 4.98 -10.82
C ILE A 160 9.17 4.07 -10.80
N CYS A 161 9.41 2.77 -10.64
CA CYS A 161 8.42 1.76 -10.32
C CYS A 161 9.00 0.79 -9.28
N HIS A 162 8.22 0.46 -8.25
CA HIS A 162 8.66 -0.48 -7.21
C HIS A 162 8.73 -1.92 -7.71
N GLY A 163 8.05 -2.25 -8.81
CA GLY A 163 8.10 -3.56 -9.43
C GLY A 163 6.75 -4.01 -9.97
N LYS A 164 6.75 -5.15 -10.65
CA LYS A 164 5.53 -5.75 -11.22
C LYS A 164 4.78 -6.52 -10.16
N ARG A 165 3.45 -6.39 -10.12
CA ARG A 165 2.59 -7.23 -9.26
C ARG A 165 2.63 -8.69 -9.70
N GLY A 166 2.73 -8.93 -11.00
CA GLY A 166 2.66 -10.25 -11.62
C GLY A 166 1.26 -10.87 -11.56
N THR A 167 1.12 -12.05 -12.17
CA THR A 167 -0.15 -12.80 -12.24
C THR A 167 0.14 -14.28 -12.00
N LEU A 168 -0.64 -14.94 -11.15
CA LEU A 168 -0.45 -16.36 -10.80
C LEU A 168 1.01 -16.70 -10.37
N ARG A 169 1.63 -15.81 -9.56
CA ARG A 169 3.05 -15.84 -9.14
C ARG A 169 4.09 -15.59 -10.24
N GLN A 170 3.69 -15.47 -11.51
CA GLN A 170 4.62 -15.20 -12.59
C GLN A 170 4.90 -13.70 -12.70
N GLY A 171 6.18 -13.34 -12.72
CA GLY A 171 6.61 -11.95 -12.88
C GLY A 171 6.34 -11.05 -11.67
N THR A 172 5.95 -11.60 -10.52
CA THR A 172 5.79 -10.83 -9.28
C THR A 172 7.17 -10.42 -8.77
N ASP A 173 7.35 -9.12 -8.55
CA ASP A 173 8.54 -8.60 -7.87
C ASP A 173 8.42 -8.84 -6.37
N ILE A 174 9.08 -9.92 -5.91
CA ILE A 174 9.05 -10.34 -4.51
C ILE A 174 9.70 -9.31 -3.57
N ARG A 175 10.45 -8.33 -4.10
CA ARG A 175 11.10 -7.25 -3.34
C ARG A 175 10.37 -5.92 -3.49
N PHE A 176 9.14 -5.89 -4.02
CA PHE A 176 8.36 -4.66 -4.21
C PHE A 176 8.30 -3.80 -2.94
N LEU A 177 7.87 -4.35 -1.81
CA LEU A 177 7.79 -3.57 -0.56
C LEU A 177 9.17 -3.20 -0.01
N HIS A 178 10.22 -3.98 -0.26
CA HIS A 178 11.59 -3.61 0.11
C HIS A 178 12.06 -2.37 -0.67
N LYS A 179 11.74 -2.29 -1.97
CA LYS A 179 12.04 -1.12 -2.81
C LYS A 179 11.22 0.09 -2.38
N GLN A 180 9.94 -0.13 -2.05
CA GLN A 180 9.09 0.93 -1.51
C GLN A 180 9.62 1.46 -0.17
N TYR A 181 10.05 0.60 0.74
CA TYR A 181 10.71 0.98 1.98
C TYR A 181 11.97 1.81 1.71
N ALA A 182 12.88 1.31 0.88
CA ALA A 182 14.13 1.99 0.56
C ALA A 182 13.94 3.39 -0.03
N GLU A 183 12.89 3.60 -0.83
CA GLU A 183 12.55 4.92 -1.35
C GLU A 183 11.87 5.79 -0.28
N GLN A 184 10.85 5.29 0.43
CA GLN A 184 10.10 6.10 1.40
C GLN A 184 10.95 6.61 2.56
N ILE A 185 11.91 5.82 3.07
CA ILE A 185 12.76 6.27 4.18
C ILE A 185 13.75 7.37 3.78
N ARG A 186 14.02 7.57 2.49
CA ARG A 186 14.92 8.61 1.98
C ARG A 186 14.21 9.95 1.76
N HIS A 187 12.93 9.89 1.43
CA HIS A 187 12.16 11.09 1.14
C HIS A 187 11.66 11.73 2.42
N ARG A 188 11.71 13.06 2.52
CA ARG A 188 11.12 13.80 3.64
C ARG A 188 9.61 13.63 3.66
N ARG A 189 9.01 13.62 2.47
CA ARG A 189 7.57 13.68 2.27
C ARG A 189 7.07 12.59 1.31
N VAL A 190 5.89 12.06 1.60
CA VAL A 190 5.19 11.03 0.82
C VAL A 190 3.81 11.55 0.46
N ALA A 191 3.57 11.80 -0.82
CA ALA A 191 2.34 12.42 -1.30
C ALA A 191 1.62 11.57 -2.35
N SER A 192 0.33 11.82 -2.51
CA SER A 192 -0.51 11.20 -3.54
C SER A 192 -1.71 12.09 -3.83
N ASN A 193 -2.33 11.92 -4.99
CA ASN A 193 -3.61 12.57 -5.32
C ASN A 193 -4.83 11.78 -4.82
N ARG A 194 -4.63 10.61 -4.19
CA ARG A 194 -5.66 9.90 -3.43
C ARG A 194 -5.09 9.28 -2.16
N LEU A 195 -5.94 9.06 -1.16
CA LEU A 195 -5.55 8.29 0.01
C LEU A 195 -5.31 6.83 -0.41
N THR A 196 -4.06 6.41 -0.34
CA THR A 196 -3.59 5.09 -0.81
C THR A 196 -2.78 4.41 0.29
N THR A 197 -2.54 3.10 0.14
CA THR A 197 -1.67 2.33 1.03
C THR A 197 -0.29 2.98 1.22
N ALA A 198 0.28 3.56 0.17
CA ALA A 198 1.61 4.17 0.22
C ALA A 198 1.70 5.36 1.18
N ILE A 199 0.60 6.10 1.38
CA ILE A 199 0.49 7.19 2.35
C ILE A 199 0.62 6.65 3.78
N PHE A 200 -0.12 5.59 4.13
CA PHE A 200 -0.01 4.95 5.44
C PHE A 200 1.40 4.40 5.69
N TYR A 201 2.02 3.79 4.67
CA TYR A 201 3.40 3.33 4.78
C TYR A 201 4.39 4.48 5.02
N GLY A 202 4.23 5.60 4.31
CA GLY A 202 5.03 6.81 4.52
C GLY A 202 4.91 7.37 5.94
N ALA A 203 3.67 7.48 6.44
CA ALA A 203 3.40 7.91 7.80
C ALA A 203 4.03 6.97 8.84
N SER A 204 4.02 5.67 8.61
CA SER A 204 4.60 4.69 9.53
C SER A 204 6.12 4.79 9.69
N VAL A 205 6.82 5.31 8.67
CA VAL A 205 8.25 5.61 8.72
C VAL A 205 8.54 7.08 9.05
N GLY A 206 7.54 7.80 9.56
CA GLY A 206 7.68 9.19 10.00
C GLY A 206 7.92 10.20 8.87
N ALA A 207 7.53 9.88 7.63
CA ALA A 207 7.47 10.88 6.57
C ALA A 207 6.35 11.90 6.86
N GLU A 208 6.52 13.14 6.42
CA GLU A 208 5.38 14.03 6.21
C GLU A 208 4.50 13.43 5.12
N VAL A 209 3.18 13.41 5.30
CA VAL A 209 2.27 12.86 4.29
C VAL A 209 1.24 13.88 3.84
N ALA A 210 0.81 13.76 2.59
CA ALA A 210 -0.17 14.65 2.01
C ALA A 210 -1.02 13.95 0.95
N VAL A 211 -2.32 14.21 0.96
CA VAL A 211 -3.24 13.83 -0.11
C VAL A 211 -3.81 15.08 -0.74
N TYR A 212 -3.33 15.42 -1.94
CA TYR A 212 -3.71 16.63 -2.64
C TYR A 212 -3.65 16.49 -4.16
N GLY A 213 -4.34 17.41 -4.82
CA GLY A 213 -4.39 17.53 -6.27
C GLY A 213 -5.55 16.79 -6.91
N ASP A 214 -5.61 16.82 -8.24
CA ASP A 214 -6.68 16.16 -9.01
C ASP A 214 -6.70 14.65 -8.72
N PRO A 215 -7.75 14.10 -8.08
CA PRO A 215 -7.81 12.69 -7.74
C PRO A 215 -7.90 11.77 -8.96
N MET A 216 -8.06 12.32 -10.16
CA MET A 216 -8.35 11.62 -11.41
C MET A 216 -9.63 10.77 -11.29
N THR A 217 -10.08 10.15 -12.38
CA THR A 217 -11.29 9.29 -12.35
C THR A 217 -11.09 8.06 -13.22
N PHE A 218 -11.86 6.98 -13.00
CA PHE A 218 -11.87 5.91 -14.01
C PHE A 218 -12.69 6.37 -15.23
N ALA A 219 -12.21 6.01 -16.43
CA ALA A 219 -12.80 6.45 -17.69
C ALA A 219 -14.26 6.01 -17.89
N ASP A 220 -14.62 4.83 -17.34
CA ASP A 220 -15.92 4.18 -17.56
C ASP A 220 -16.83 4.12 -16.33
N VAL A 221 -16.68 5.03 -15.35
CA VAL A 221 -17.51 4.98 -14.14
C VAL A 221 -18.97 5.38 -14.46
N ARG A 222 -19.78 4.39 -14.83
CA ARG A 222 -21.24 4.44 -14.70
C ARG A 222 -21.71 4.21 -13.25
N ASP A 223 -20.83 3.71 -12.39
CA ASP A 223 -21.15 3.34 -11.01
C ASP A 223 -20.76 4.45 -10.01
N ALA A 224 -21.75 5.14 -9.46
CA ALA A 224 -21.55 6.23 -8.51
C ALA A 224 -20.67 5.85 -7.30
N SER A 225 -20.60 4.57 -6.92
CA SER A 225 -19.81 4.09 -5.77
C SER A 225 -18.30 4.28 -5.92
N VAL A 226 -17.77 4.26 -7.15
CA VAL A 226 -16.32 4.46 -7.42
C VAL A 226 -15.94 5.94 -7.46
N ARG A 227 -16.87 6.83 -7.87
CA ARG A 227 -16.74 8.29 -7.71
C ARG A 227 -16.84 8.69 -6.23
N ASP A 228 -17.74 8.05 -5.49
CA ASP A 228 -17.99 8.28 -4.06
C ASP A 228 -16.80 7.87 -3.18
N GLY A 229 -16.02 6.86 -3.59
CA GLY A 229 -14.90 6.36 -2.78
C GLY A 229 -13.85 7.42 -2.37
N ASN A 230 -13.54 8.39 -3.22
CA ASN A 230 -12.59 9.45 -2.86
C ASN A 230 -13.19 10.46 -1.86
N GLU A 231 -14.42 10.91 -2.09
CA GLU A 231 -15.10 11.82 -1.18
C GLU A 231 -15.41 11.16 0.17
N GLN A 232 -15.74 9.86 0.14
CA GLN A 232 -15.89 9.05 1.34
C GLN A 232 -14.57 8.91 2.09
N ALA A 233 -13.45 8.66 1.41
CA ALA A 233 -12.12 8.66 2.04
C ALA A 233 -11.82 10.01 2.70
N LYS A 234 -12.08 11.12 2.00
CA LYS A 234 -11.89 12.46 2.53
C LYS A 234 -12.75 12.75 3.77
N ARG A 235 -13.98 12.25 3.80
CA ARG A 235 -14.88 12.42 4.94
C ARG A 235 -14.48 11.56 6.14
N LEU A 236 -14.02 10.33 5.90
CA LEU A 236 -13.69 9.37 6.96
C LEU A 236 -12.27 9.57 7.51
N PHE A 237 -11.37 10.12 6.70
CA PHE A 237 -9.95 10.29 6.99
C PHE A 237 -9.48 11.72 6.63
N PRO A 238 -10.15 12.78 7.12
CA PRO A 238 -9.82 14.15 6.75
C PRO A 238 -8.38 14.55 7.12
N GLU A 239 -7.80 13.93 8.15
CA GLU A 239 -6.46 14.21 8.66
C GLU A 239 -5.34 13.94 7.64
N PHE A 240 -5.60 13.13 6.60
CA PHE A 240 -4.63 12.87 5.53
C PHE A 240 -4.76 13.85 4.35
N HIS A 241 -5.83 14.65 4.27
CA HIS A 241 -6.18 15.41 3.08
C HIS A 241 -5.78 16.88 3.20
N GLY A 242 -5.05 17.36 2.20
CA GLY A 242 -4.44 18.69 2.20
C GLY A 242 -2.96 18.62 1.85
N VAL A 243 -2.37 19.79 1.60
CA VAL A 243 -0.92 19.95 1.39
C VAL A 243 -0.17 19.82 2.71
N GLU A 244 -0.77 20.24 3.81
CA GLU A 244 -0.21 20.08 5.15
C GLU A 244 -1.14 19.21 5.98
N THR A 245 -0.57 18.35 6.82
CA THR A 245 -1.29 17.42 7.69
C THR A 245 -0.74 17.46 9.11
N ASP A 246 -1.58 17.11 10.08
CA ASP A 246 -1.14 16.93 11.46
C ASP A 246 -0.48 15.56 11.62
N ALA A 247 0.82 15.56 11.92
CA ALA A 247 1.60 14.33 12.01
C ALA A 247 1.16 13.40 13.16
N GLU A 248 0.62 13.94 14.25
CA GLU A 248 0.16 13.15 15.39
C GLU A 248 -1.15 12.43 15.06
N GLU A 249 -2.12 13.15 14.48
CA GLU A 249 -3.40 12.57 14.05
C GLU A 249 -3.19 11.49 12.96
N VAL A 250 -2.38 11.82 11.94
CA VAL A 250 -2.00 10.89 10.87
C VAL A 250 -1.36 9.63 11.45
N ARG A 251 -0.44 9.77 12.40
CA ARG A 251 0.24 8.62 13.02
C ARG A 251 -0.73 7.76 13.81
N ALA A 252 -1.62 8.38 14.59
CA ALA A 252 -2.62 7.65 15.38
C ALA A 252 -3.57 6.85 14.49
N THR A 253 -4.00 7.39 13.34
CA THR A 253 -4.80 6.63 12.38
C THR A 253 -3.98 5.57 11.65
N THR A 254 -2.73 5.87 11.29
CA THR A 254 -1.83 4.90 10.63
C THR A 254 -1.59 3.67 11.49
N VAL A 255 -1.35 3.82 12.79
CA VAL A 255 -1.20 2.69 13.72
C VAL A 255 -2.42 1.77 13.66
N ARG A 256 -3.62 2.35 13.71
CA ARG A 256 -4.88 1.61 13.72
C ARG A 256 -5.17 0.91 12.39
N GLU A 257 -5.00 1.59 11.25
CA GLU A 257 -5.36 1.05 9.93
C GLU A 257 -4.31 0.04 9.41
N LEU A 258 -3.03 0.20 9.76
CA LEU A 258 -2.00 -0.79 9.45
C LEU A 258 -1.92 -1.95 10.46
N GLY A 259 -2.53 -1.80 11.64
CA GLY A 259 -2.43 -2.77 12.73
C GLY A 259 -1.01 -2.91 13.27
N LEU A 260 -0.31 -1.78 13.44
CA LEU A 260 1.03 -1.74 14.03
C LEU A 260 1.03 -2.24 15.49
N ASP A 261 -0.10 -2.11 16.17
CA ASP A 261 -0.37 -2.57 17.53
C ASP A 261 -0.99 -3.98 17.60
N ALA A 262 -1.20 -4.61 16.45
CA ALA A 262 -1.92 -5.89 16.33
C ALA A 262 -1.11 -6.94 15.53
N MET A 263 0.21 -6.81 15.47
CA MET A 263 1.08 -7.78 14.80
C MET A 263 1.05 -9.13 15.50
N ALA A 264 0.75 -10.18 14.73
CA ALA A 264 0.90 -11.56 15.21
C ALA A 264 2.37 -11.95 15.26
N SER A 265 2.77 -12.67 16.30
CA SER A 265 4.13 -13.21 16.48
C SER A 265 4.48 -14.28 15.44
N PRO A 266 5.77 -14.64 15.27
CA PRO A 266 6.17 -15.72 14.37
C PRO A 266 5.46 -17.06 14.64
N ALA A 267 5.22 -17.40 15.90
CA ALA A 267 4.53 -18.64 16.27
C ALA A 267 3.04 -18.59 15.88
N GLU A 268 2.36 -17.48 16.15
CA GLU A 268 0.96 -17.28 15.77
C GLU A 268 0.77 -17.30 14.26
N LEU A 269 1.64 -16.62 13.50
CA LEU A 269 1.60 -16.64 12.04
C LEU A 269 1.80 -18.05 11.49
N ARG A 270 2.77 -18.81 12.01
CA ARG A 270 3.00 -20.19 11.59
C ARG A 270 1.78 -21.08 11.83
N ALA A 271 1.11 -20.93 12.97
CA ALA A 271 -0.12 -21.66 13.28
C ALA A 271 -1.27 -21.24 12.35
N LEU A 272 -1.52 -19.92 12.23
CA LEU A 272 -2.58 -19.36 11.39
C LEU A 272 -2.45 -19.74 9.92
N PHE A 273 -1.22 -19.76 9.39
CA PHE A 273 -0.96 -20.05 7.98
C PHE A 273 -0.87 -21.54 7.66
N GLY A 274 -0.92 -22.42 8.67
CA GLY A 274 -0.73 -23.86 8.51
C GLY A 274 0.70 -24.24 8.16
N TRP A 275 1.69 -23.48 8.67
CA TRP A 275 3.12 -23.74 8.46
C TRP A 275 3.76 -24.57 9.58
N GLU A 276 2.97 -25.05 10.53
CA GLU A 276 3.47 -25.93 11.58
C GLU A 276 4.29 -27.06 10.97
N ILE A 277 5.48 -27.26 11.55
CA ILE A 277 6.37 -28.34 11.15
C ILE A 277 5.67 -29.61 11.60
N THR A 278 5.09 -30.37 10.67
CA THR A 278 4.97 -31.81 10.90
C THR A 278 6.38 -32.31 11.12
N ALA A 279 6.70 -32.65 12.37
CA ALA A 279 7.92 -33.35 12.74
C ALA A 279 8.04 -34.67 11.98
#